data_AF-A0A0R3MJQ5-F1
#
_entry.id   AF-A0A0R3MJQ5-F1
#
_cell.length_a   1.000
_cell.length_b   1.000
_cell.length_c   1.000
_cell.angle_alpha   90.00
_cell.angle_beta   90.00
_cell.angle_gamma   90.00
#
_symmetry.space_group_name_H-M   'P 1'
#
loop_
_entity.id
_entity.type
_entity.pdbx_description
1 polymer ?
#
loop_
_entity_poly.entity_id
_entity_poly.type
_entity_poly.pdbx_seq_one_letter_code
_entity_poly.pdbx_strand_id
1 'polypeptide(L)'
;MKNVRLVAAVVLGSASGALIGYSALAGGDKVVFPENFDKGTLYATVDRYDNKQYRELYATPAAVDAVRKGQPIPSGTVLMLVQYKAQLDAAGEPLKDANGRFQKGDLVAYTVMEKRDGWGTEYKDDIRNGEWEYQAFGPDRKVNDKANLTTCFTCHKPHAGQDFVISLAGLKGTPEGAMAKPAPGPGVVSISDFKFGPETVVVSKGQTITWHNADSSPHQVTITGPKAQRSSIALKGQTTQITLADAGTYDYICGLHPAMKGKIEVRE
;
A
#
# COMPACT_ATOMS: atom_id res chain seq x y z
N MET A 1 30.93 24.46 72.41
CA MET A 1 29.97 24.59 71.29
C MET A 1 30.56 23.83 70.10
N LYS A 2 29.79 22.87 69.59
CA LYS A 2 30.16 21.90 68.55
C LYS A 2 30.47 22.62 67.23
N ASN A 3 31.41 22.11 66.45
CA ASN A 3 31.40 22.18 64.97
C ASN A 3 32.29 21.07 64.41
N VAL A 4 31.68 19.90 64.19
CA VAL A 4 32.27 18.76 63.48
C VAL A 4 32.13 19.02 61.98
N ARG A 5 33.24 18.91 61.24
CA ARG A 5 33.26 18.95 59.78
C ARG A 5 32.73 17.61 59.23
N LEU A 6 31.57 17.65 58.56
CA LEU A 6 31.04 16.51 57.81
C LEU A 6 31.77 16.43 56.45
N VAL A 7 32.48 15.35 56.20
CA VAL A 7 33.02 15.00 54.88
C VAL A 7 31.90 14.31 54.10
N ALA A 8 31.42 14.93 53.03
CA ALA A 8 30.46 14.32 52.12
C ALA A 8 31.20 13.33 51.20
N ALA A 9 30.98 12.04 51.41
CA ALA A 9 31.38 11.00 50.46
C ALA A 9 30.34 10.95 49.34
N VAL A 10 30.74 11.38 48.14
CA VAL A 10 29.96 11.20 46.91
C VAL A 10 30.09 9.73 46.50
N VAL A 11 29.03 8.94 46.71
CA VAL A 11 28.89 7.64 46.08
C VAL A 11 28.32 7.87 44.69
N LEU A 12 29.20 7.85 43.68
CA LEU A 12 28.81 7.73 42.27
C LEU A 12 28.28 6.32 42.05
N GLY A 13 26.98 6.12 42.28
CA GLY A 13 26.26 4.96 41.79
C GLY A 13 26.09 5.07 40.28
N SER A 14 26.98 4.43 39.52
CA SER A 14 26.79 4.17 38.10
C SER A 14 25.63 3.19 37.93
N ALA A 15 24.41 3.72 37.86
CA ALA A 15 23.27 2.99 37.34
C ALA A 15 23.47 2.81 35.83
N SER A 16 24.17 1.74 35.45
CA SER A 16 24.09 1.17 34.10
C SER A 16 22.67 0.62 33.91
N GLY A 17 21.72 1.52 33.66
CA GLY A 17 20.41 1.16 33.16
C GLY A 17 20.61 0.52 31.80
N ALA A 18 20.43 -0.79 31.72
CA ALA A 18 20.32 -1.48 30.45
C ALA A 18 19.18 -0.81 29.67
N LEU A 19 19.54 -0.10 28.60
CA LEU A 19 18.61 0.32 27.57
C LEU A 19 18.10 -0.97 26.91
N ILE A 20 17.03 -1.53 27.47
CA ILE A 20 16.21 -2.49 26.76
C ILE A 20 15.60 -1.69 25.61
N GLY A 21 16.27 -1.73 24.46
CA GLY A 21 15.70 -1.23 23.22
C GLY A 21 14.45 -2.04 22.94
N TYR A 22 13.28 -1.48 23.23
CA TYR A 22 12.05 -1.93 22.61
C TYR A 22 12.24 -1.69 21.12
N SER A 23 12.55 -2.76 20.39
CA SER A 23 12.24 -2.81 18.97
C SER A 23 10.73 -2.62 18.88
N ALA A 24 10.28 -1.38 18.64
CA ALA A 24 8.90 -1.08 18.32
C ALA A 24 8.57 -1.78 17.00
N LEU A 25 8.17 -3.04 17.11
CA LEU A 25 7.49 -3.74 16.02
C LEU A 25 6.26 -2.89 15.68
N ALA A 26 5.98 -2.75 14.39
CA ALA A 26 4.73 -2.17 13.91
C ALA A 26 3.54 -2.79 14.66
N GLY A 27 3.00 -2.07 15.63
CA GLY A 27 2.00 -2.55 16.57
C GLY A 27 0.61 -2.28 16.03
N GLY A 28 -0.17 -3.34 15.80
CA GLY A 28 -1.59 -3.20 15.44
C GLY A 28 -2.50 -2.90 16.63
N ASP A 29 -1.93 -2.65 17.82
CA ASP A 29 -2.61 -2.43 19.09
C ASP A 29 -3.36 -1.10 19.16
N LYS A 30 -2.96 -0.12 18.34
CA LYS A 30 -3.61 1.19 18.28
C LYS A 30 -4.94 1.20 17.54
N VAL A 31 -5.11 0.33 16.54
CA VAL A 31 -6.28 0.31 15.66
C VAL A 31 -7.27 -0.72 16.15
N VAL A 32 -8.43 -0.25 16.60
CA VAL A 32 -9.56 -1.08 17.03
C VAL A 32 -10.54 -1.32 15.89
N PHE A 33 -11.36 -2.38 15.98
CA PHE A 33 -12.35 -2.64 14.93
C PHE A 33 -13.38 -1.49 14.86
N PRO A 34 -13.55 -0.82 13.70
CA PRO A 34 -14.45 0.32 13.58
C PRO A 34 -15.89 -0.15 13.34
N GLU A 35 -16.67 -0.34 14.42
CA GLU A 35 -18.03 -0.93 14.36
C GLU A 35 -19.02 -0.26 13.40
N ASN A 36 -18.81 1.02 13.04
CA ASN A 36 -19.70 1.79 12.16
C ASN A 36 -19.09 2.08 10.77
N PHE A 37 -18.13 1.27 10.31
CA PHE A 37 -17.46 1.49 9.02
C PHE A 37 -18.44 1.48 7.83
N ASP A 38 -19.52 0.72 7.95
CA ASP A 38 -20.58 0.54 6.95
C ASP A 38 -21.45 1.79 6.76
N LYS A 39 -21.46 2.70 7.74
CA LYS A 39 -22.03 4.06 7.62
C LYS A 39 -21.09 5.02 6.90
N GLY A 40 -19.85 4.60 6.65
CA GLY A 40 -18.90 5.33 5.83
C GLY A 40 -19.26 5.28 4.35
N THR A 41 -18.47 5.98 3.55
CA THR A 41 -18.66 6.01 2.09
C THR A 41 -17.92 4.85 1.45
N LEU A 42 -18.64 3.94 0.79
CA LEU A 42 -18.03 3.01 -0.18
C LEU A 42 -17.49 3.82 -1.35
N TYR A 43 -16.17 3.97 -1.44
CA TYR A 43 -15.55 4.85 -2.43
C TYR A 43 -14.84 4.10 -3.57
N ALA A 44 -14.52 2.82 -3.37
CA ALA A 44 -13.94 1.97 -4.39
C ALA A 44 -14.29 0.50 -4.14
N THR A 45 -14.30 -0.27 -5.22
CA THR A 45 -14.41 -1.73 -5.17
C THR A 45 -13.28 -2.30 -6.02
N VAL A 46 -12.54 -3.30 -5.53
CA VAL A 46 -11.39 -3.87 -6.25
C VAL A 46 -11.54 -5.38 -6.39
N ASP A 47 -11.41 -5.87 -7.63
CA ASP A 47 -11.39 -7.31 -7.92
C ASP A 47 -9.94 -7.81 -7.93
N ARG A 48 -9.69 -8.88 -7.20
CA ARG A 48 -8.38 -9.52 -7.06
C ARG A 48 -8.41 -10.88 -7.72
N TYR A 49 -8.00 -10.90 -8.98
CA TYR A 49 -8.00 -12.11 -9.81
C TYR A 49 -7.00 -13.15 -9.29
N ASP A 50 -5.88 -12.72 -8.72
CA ASP A 50 -4.81 -13.57 -8.19
C ASP A 50 -5.27 -14.50 -7.06
N ASN A 51 -6.20 -14.04 -6.22
CA ASN A 51 -6.71 -14.78 -5.07
C ASN A 51 -8.24 -14.92 -5.08
N LYS A 52 -8.87 -14.60 -6.21
CA LYS A 52 -10.32 -14.70 -6.46
C LYS A 52 -11.13 -13.98 -5.36
N GLN A 53 -10.75 -12.74 -5.02
CA GLN A 53 -11.47 -11.92 -4.04
C GLN A 53 -12.17 -10.72 -4.68
N TYR A 54 -13.32 -10.39 -4.10
CA TYR A 54 -14.02 -9.12 -4.29
C TYR A 54 -13.78 -8.26 -3.05
N ARG A 55 -13.34 -7.01 -3.21
CA ARG A 55 -12.99 -6.14 -2.09
C ARG A 55 -13.73 -4.82 -2.15
N GLU A 56 -14.21 -4.37 -1.00
CA GLU A 56 -14.85 -3.07 -0.82
C GLU A 56 -13.98 -2.17 0.03
N LEU A 57 -13.87 -0.90 -0.36
CA LEU A 57 -13.12 0.11 0.37
C LEU A 57 -14.07 1.20 0.85
N TYR A 58 -14.19 1.30 2.16
CA TYR A 58 -14.97 2.32 2.86
C TYR A 58 -14.04 3.36 3.46
N ALA A 59 -14.48 4.62 3.48
CA ALA A 59 -13.78 5.71 4.13
C ALA A 59 -14.73 6.50 5.04
N THR A 60 -14.18 7.11 6.08
CA THR A 60 -14.94 8.10 6.86
C THR A 60 -15.41 9.24 5.94
N PRO A 61 -16.66 9.74 6.08
CA PRO A 61 -17.18 10.79 5.21
C PRO A 61 -16.30 12.05 5.19
N ALA A 62 -15.74 12.43 6.34
CA ALA A 62 -14.84 13.57 6.46
C ALA A 62 -13.57 13.43 5.58
N ALA A 63 -13.03 12.22 5.44
CA ALA A 63 -11.88 11.97 4.58
C ALA A 63 -12.24 12.13 3.10
N VAL A 64 -13.39 11.60 2.70
CA VAL A 64 -13.91 11.75 1.34
C VAL A 64 -14.14 13.22 0.99
N ASP A 65 -14.80 13.96 1.89
CA ASP A 65 -15.09 15.38 1.70
C ASP A 65 -13.81 16.22 1.58
N ALA A 66 -12.84 16.00 2.48
CA ALA A 66 -11.56 16.70 2.45
C ALA A 66 -10.81 16.43 1.15
N VAL A 67 -10.64 15.15 0.79
CA VAL A 67 -9.87 14.74 -0.39
C VAL A 67 -10.52 15.23 -1.69
N ARG A 68 -11.85 15.20 -1.80
CA ARG A 68 -12.58 15.74 -2.96
C ARG A 68 -12.48 17.26 -3.07
N LYS A 69 -12.28 17.97 -1.96
CA LYS A 69 -11.98 19.41 -1.93
C LYS A 69 -10.50 19.73 -2.15
N GLY A 70 -9.66 18.72 -2.41
CA GLY A 70 -8.20 18.89 -2.57
C GLY A 70 -7.47 19.18 -1.26
N GLN A 71 -8.11 18.93 -0.11
CA GLN A 71 -7.51 19.11 1.21
C GLN A 71 -6.75 17.85 1.63
N PRO A 72 -5.77 17.99 2.56
CA PRO A 72 -5.09 16.83 3.15
C PRO A 72 -6.06 15.87 3.84
N ILE A 73 -5.71 14.58 3.90
CA ILE A 73 -6.49 13.59 4.65
C ILE A 73 -6.40 13.93 6.15
N PRO A 74 -7.54 14.20 6.82
CA PRO A 74 -7.54 14.63 8.21
C PRO A 74 -7.21 13.47 9.16
N SER A 75 -6.67 13.81 10.33
CA SER A 75 -6.62 12.91 11.50
C SER A 75 -8.03 12.46 11.88
N GLY A 76 -8.16 11.22 12.34
CA GLY A 76 -9.43 10.52 12.53
C GLY A 76 -9.99 9.86 11.28
N THR A 77 -9.24 9.86 10.17
CA THR A 77 -9.61 9.07 9.00
C THR A 77 -9.45 7.59 9.28
N VAL A 78 -10.50 6.83 8.97
CA VAL A 78 -10.47 5.37 8.93
C VAL A 78 -10.78 4.92 7.51
N LEU A 79 -9.90 4.10 6.95
CA LEU A 79 -10.10 3.40 5.69
C LEU A 79 -10.26 1.91 6.01
N MET A 80 -11.43 1.35 5.68
CA MET A 80 -11.77 -0.05 5.88
C MET A 80 -11.78 -0.77 4.54
N LEU A 81 -10.92 -1.76 4.40
CA LEU A 81 -11.00 -2.78 3.35
C LEU A 81 -11.82 -3.95 3.89
N VAL A 82 -12.88 -4.34 3.19
CA VAL A 82 -13.62 -5.59 3.45
C VAL A 82 -13.31 -6.58 2.34
N GLN A 83 -12.86 -7.79 2.70
CA GLN A 83 -12.51 -8.82 1.74
C GLN A 83 -13.59 -9.90 1.71
N TYR A 84 -14.05 -10.24 0.51
CA TYR A 84 -14.96 -11.34 0.25
C TYR A 84 -14.32 -12.30 -0.75
N LYS A 85 -14.73 -13.57 -0.72
CA LYS A 85 -14.53 -14.48 -1.86
C LYS A 85 -15.33 -13.96 -3.04
N ALA A 86 -14.86 -14.20 -4.26
CA ALA A 86 -15.72 -14.15 -5.43
C ALA A 86 -16.58 -15.42 -5.49
N GLN A 87 -17.82 -15.30 -5.98
CA GLN A 87 -18.58 -16.48 -6.39
C GLN A 87 -17.90 -17.10 -7.62
N LEU A 88 -17.85 -18.43 -7.68
CA LEU A 88 -17.15 -19.16 -8.72
C LEU A 88 -18.14 -20.01 -9.53
N ASP A 89 -17.86 -20.17 -10.82
CA ASP A 89 -18.56 -21.14 -11.67
C ASP A 89 -18.06 -22.58 -11.43
N ALA A 90 -18.60 -23.53 -12.19
CA ALA A 90 -18.21 -24.94 -12.08
C ALA A 90 -16.76 -25.22 -12.49
N ALA A 91 -16.13 -24.35 -13.29
CA ALA A 91 -14.71 -24.43 -13.64
C ALA A 91 -13.82 -23.77 -12.57
N GLY A 92 -14.41 -23.18 -11.53
CA GLY A 92 -13.72 -22.47 -10.47
C GLY A 92 -13.38 -21.03 -10.84
N GLU A 93 -13.88 -20.49 -11.95
CA GLU A 93 -13.59 -19.13 -12.39
C GLU A 93 -14.57 -18.12 -11.80
N PRO A 94 -14.11 -16.89 -11.45
CA PRO A 94 -14.99 -15.89 -10.85
C PRO A 94 -16.15 -15.51 -11.77
N LEU A 95 -17.37 -15.67 -11.25
CA LEU A 95 -18.58 -15.17 -11.88
C LEU A 95 -18.54 -13.64 -11.92
N LYS A 96 -18.98 -13.06 -13.03
CA LYS A 96 -19.02 -11.61 -13.24
C LYS A 96 -20.44 -11.08 -13.34
N ASP A 97 -20.66 -9.86 -12.86
CA ASP A 97 -21.91 -9.13 -13.03
C ASP A 97 -22.00 -8.45 -14.41
N ALA A 98 -23.09 -7.72 -14.66
CA ALA A 98 -23.31 -7.01 -15.93
C ALA A 98 -22.26 -5.93 -16.24
N ASN A 99 -21.53 -5.45 -15.22
CA ASN A 99 -20.46 -4.46 -15.35
C ASN A 99 -19.08 -5.12 -15.44
N GLY A 100 -19.03 -6.45 -15.50
CA GLY A 100 -17.79 -7.22 -15.57
C GLY A 100 -17.04 -7.32 -14.23
N ARG A 101 -17.68 -6.97 -13.10
CA ARG A 101 -17.12 -7.08 -11.75
C ARG A 101 -17.36 -8.46 -11.16
N PHE A 102 -16.49 -8.93 -10.27
CA PHE A 102 -16.73 -10.19 -9.57
C PHE A 102 -18.02 -10.14 -8.75
N GLN A 103 -18.79 -11.23 -8.79
CA GLN A 103 -19.95 -11.38 -7.91
C GLN A 103 -19.48 -11.69 -6.49
N LYS A 104 -19.97 -10.93 -5.51
CA LYS A 104 -19.59 -11.03 -4.09
C LYS A 104 -20.07 -12.35 -3.47
N GLY A 105 -19.17 -13.08 -2.82
CA GLY A 105 -19.44 -14.29 -2.04
C GLY A 105 -19.20 -14.09 -0.54
N ASP A 106 -18.72 -15.13 0.13
CA ASP A 106 -18.55 -15.14 1.59
C ASP A 106 -17.52 -14.11 2.08
N LEU A 107 -17.78 -13.52 3.24
CA LEU A 107 -16.84 -12.68 3.95
C LEU A 107 -15.57 -13.47 4.33
N VAL A 108 -14.42 -12.86 4.08
CA VAL A 108 -13.10 -13.43 4.39
C VAL A 108 -12.50 -12.74 5.61
N ALA A 109 -12.36 -11.42 5.56
CA ALA A 109 -11.62 -10.66 6.57
C ALA A 109 -11.84 -9.15 6.39
N TYR A 110 -11.30 -8.39 7.34
CA TYR A 110 -11.22 -6.94 7.31
C TYR A 110 -9.77 -6.49 7.44
N THR A 111 -9.43 -5.36 6.81
CA THR A 111 -8.16 -4.68 7.04
C THR A 111 -8.44 -3.20 7.19
N VAL A 112 -7.89 -2.60 8.25
CA VAL A 112 -8.11 -1.21 8.62
C VAL A 112 -6.79 -0.47 8.52
N MET A 113 -6.87 0.74 7.97
CA MET A 113 -5.81 1.72 7.99
C MET A 113 -6.40 3.00 8.62
N GLU A 114 -5.78 3.49 9.68
CA GLU A 114 -6.30 4.62 10.47
C GLU A 114 -5.21 5.67 10.69
N LYS A 115 -5.59 6.93 10.52
CA LYS A 115 -4.71 8.10 10.68
C LYS A 115 -5.05 8.84 11.97
N ARG A 116 -4.06 9.08 12.83
CA ARG A 116 -4.23 9.94 14.02
C ARG A 116 -3.00 10.79 14.26
N ASP A 117 -3.22 12.03 14.69
CA ASP A 117 -2.13 12.96 15.01
C ASP A 117 -1.15 12.33 16.01
N GLY A 118 0.15 12.42 15.70
CA GLY A 118 1.22 11.90 16.54
C GLY A 118 1.51 10.40 16.41
N TRP A 119 0.71 9.64 15.65
CA TRP A 119 0.99 8.22 15.40
C TRP A 119 2.21 8.01 14.49
N GLY A 120 2.78 6.80 14.58
CA GLY A 120 3.97 6.37 13.85
C GLY A 120 5.29 7.02 14.26
N THR A 121 5.31 7.92 15.25
CA THR A 121 6.53 8.62 15.70
C THR A 121 7.55 7.68 16.35
N GLU A 122 7.12 6.50 16.80
CA GLU A 122 8.00 5.45 17.30
C GLU A 122 8.79 4.71 16.21
N TYR A 123 8.35 4.79 14.94
CA TYR A 123 8.97 4.09 13.84
C TYR A 123 10.08 4.93 13.19
N LYS A 124 11.13 4.25 12.72
CA LYS A 124 12.12 4.88 11.86
C LYS A 124 11.48 5.31 10.53
N ASP A 125 12.01 6.38 9.94
CA ASP A 125 11.49 6.97 8.70
C ASP A 125 11.45 6.00 7.51
N ASP A 126 12.30 4.98 7.47
CA ASP A 126 12.33 3.96 6.42
C ASP A 126 11.10 3.03 6.43
N ILE A 127 10.46 2.87 7.59
CA ILE A 127 9.25 2.03 7.76
C ILE A 127 7.99 2.90 7.97
N ARG A 128 8.15 4.09 8.55
CA ARG A 128 7.03 4.97 8.93
C ARG A 128 6.19 5.38 7.73
N ASN A 129 4.88 5.15 7.81
CA ASN A 129 3.90 5.60 6.82
C ASN A 129 3.17 6.85 7.31
N GLY A 130 3.92 7.90 7.66
CA GLY A 130 3.37 9.11 8.26
C GLY A 130 2.72 8.81 9.61
N GLU A 131 1.42 9.10 9.70
CA GLU A 131 0.60 8.93 10.91
C GLU A 131 -0.42 7.79 10.77
N TRP A 132 -0.18 6.91 9.80
CA TRP A 132 -1.04 5.76 9.53
C TRP A 132 -0.57 4.52 10.26
N GLU A 133 -1.52 3.86 10.94
CA GLU A 133 -1.36 2.53 11.52
C GLU A 133 -2.32 1.56 10.81
N TYR A 134 -2.01 0.27 10.91
CA TYR A 134 -2.72 -0.79 10.20
C TYR A 134 -3.13 -1.90 11.16
N GLN A 135 -4.27 -2.52 10.90
CA GLN A 135 -4.67 -3.73 11.60
C GLN A 135 -5.51 -4.65 10.71
N ALA A 136 -5.40 -5.95 10.94
CA ALA A 136 -6.22 -6.96 10.27
C ALA A 136 -7.15 -7.65 11.26
N PHE A 137 -8.36 -7.95 10.80
CA PHE A 137 -9.36 -8.65 11.61
C PHE A 137 -9.95 -9.83 10.83
N GLY A 138 -10.31 -10.88 11.56
CA GLY A 138 -11.05 -12.01 11.02
C GLY A 138 -12.50 -11.65 10.68
N PRO A 139 -13.25 -12.57 10.05
CA PRO A 139 -14.66 -12.35 9.72
C PRO A 139 -15.54 -12.23 10.97
N ASP A 140 -15.06 -12.71 12.12
CA ASP A 140 -15.65 -12.53 13.45
C ASP A 140 -15.30 -11.19 14.12
N ARG A 141 -14.64 -10.28 13.38
CA ARG A 141 -14.20 -8.94 13.80
C ARG A 141 -13.11 -8.92 14.87
N LYS A 142 -12.55 -10.08 15.23
CA LYS A 142 -11.42 -10.14 16.17
C LYS A 142 -10.11 -9.89 15.45
N VAL A 143 -9.13 -9.37 16.18
CA VAL A 143 -7.77 -9.17 15.68
C VAL A 143 -7.23 -10.48 15.09
N ASN A 144 -6.70 -10.41 13.88
CA ASN A 144 -5.99 -11.52 13.26
C ASN A 144 -4.52 -11.45 13.69
N ASP A 145 -4.19 -12.14 14.77
CA ASP A 145 -2.84 -12.23 15.35
C ASP A 145 -1.79 -12.85 14.41
N LYS A 146 -2.23 -13.56 13.36
CA LYS A 146 -1.36 -14.14 12.33
C LYS A 146 -1.02 -13.17 11.19
N ALA A 147 -1.63 -11.98 11.16
CA ALA A 147 -1.37 -11.01 10.10
C ALA A 147 0.02 -10.37 10.25
N ASN A 148 0.76 -10.31 9.14
CA ASN A 148 2.05 -9.62 9.11
C ASN A 148 1.86 -8.14 8.80
N LEU A 149 1.69 -7.32 9.83
CA LEU A 149 1.46 -5.87 9.69
C LEU A 149 2.65 -5.12 9.11
N THR A 150 3.89 -5.60 9.29
CA THR A 150 5.08 -5.02 8.64
C THR A 150 4.91 -4.99 7.11
N THR A 151 4.24 -6.01 6.54
CA THR A 151 3.95 -6.03 5.11
C THR A 151 3.01 -4.90 4.69
N CYS A 152 2.07 -4.48 5.55
CA CYS A 152 1.22 -3.31 5.30
C CYS A 152 2.09 -2.05 5.19
N PHE A 153 3.00 -1.84 6.15
CA PHE A 153 3.90 -0.68 6.14
C PHE A 153 4.76 -0.65 4.87
N THR A 154 5.48 -1.75 4.59
CA THR A 154 6.37 -1.83 3.42
C THR A 154 5.62 -1.71 2.10
N CYS A 155 4.40 -2.25 2.00
CA CYS A 155 3.62 -2.16 0.75
C CYS A 155 3.08 -0.75 0.51
N HIS A 156 2.67 -0.03 1.56
CA HIS A 156 2.14 1.32 1.45
C HIS A 156 3.25 2.38 1.37
N LYS A 157 4.47 2.09 1.83
CA LYS A 157 5.60 3.03 1.87
C LYS A 157 5.91 3.72 0.53
N PRO A 158 5.92 3.04 -0.64
CA PRO A 158 6.15 3.68 -1.93
C PRO A 158 5.07 4.71 -2.33
N HIS A 159 3.95 4.76 -1.63
CA HIS A 159 2.83 5.66 -1.89
C HIS A 159 2.87 6.95 -1.05
N ALA A 160 4.03 7.36 -0.54
CA ALA A 160 4.16 8.58 0.26
C ALA A 160 3.59 9.84 -0.42
N GLY A 161 3.75 9.96 -1.75
CA GLY A 161 3.15 11.07 -2.55
C GLY A 161 1.62 11.03 -2.65
N GLN A 162 0.99 9.95 -2.17
CA GLN A 162 -0.46 9.76 -2.08
C GLN A 162 -0.92 9.66 -0.62
N ASP A 163 -0.12 10.19 0.32
CA ASP A 163 -0.34 10.03 1.78
C ASP A 163 -0.55 8.57 2.16
N PHE A 164 0.24 7.68 1.54
CA PHE A 164 0.22 6.22 1.74
C PHE A 164 -1.10 5.52 1.34
N VAL A 165 -2.08 6.23 0.78
CA VAL A 165 -3.35 5.65 0.34
C VAL A 165 -3.25 5.23 -1.12
N ILE A 166 -3.01 3.93 -1.35
CA ILE A 166 -2.88 3.31 -2.68
C ILE A 166 -4.09 3.63 -3.57
N SER A 167 -5.28 3.69 -2.98
CA SER A 167 -6.55 3.96 -3.67
C SER A 167 -6.97 5.43 -3.67
N LEU A 168 -6.04 6.37 -3.46
CA LEU A 168 -6.35 7.81 -3.34
C LEU A 168 -7.16 8.36 -4.52
N ALA A 169 -6.92 7.88 -5.74
CA ALA A 169 -7.70 8.30 -6.91
C ALA A 169 -9.19 7.95 -6.78
N GLY A 170 -9.51 6.75 -6.30
CA GLY A 170 -10.90 6.36 -6.00
C GLY A 170 -11.47 7.21 -4.86
N LEU A 171 -10.67 7.51 -3.83
CA LEU A 171 -11.10 8.36 -2.72
C LEU A 171 -11.42 9.80 -3.19
N LYS A 172 -10.67 10.31 -4.17
CA LYS A 172 -10.94 11.57 -4.89
C LYS A 172 -12.19 11.52 -5.77
N GLY A 173 -12.80 10.34 -5.96
CA GLY A 173 -13.94 10.15 -6.86
C GLY A 173 -13.57 10.11 -8.34
N THR A 174 -12.28 9.87 -8.68
CA THR A 174 -11.89 9.63 -10.07
C THR A 174 -12.43 8.26 -10.51
N PRO A 175 -13.27 8.17 -11.55
CA PRO A 175 -13.78 6.89 -12.03
C PRO A 175 -12.66 5.94 -12.44
N GLU A 176 -12.84 4.64 -12.23
CA GLU A 176 -11.92 3.62 -12.75
C GLU A 176 -11.82 3.76 -14.28
N GLY A 177 -10.60 3.82 -14.81
CA GLY A 177 -10.37 4.03 -16.25
C GLY A 177 -10.51 5.47 -16.75
N ALA A 178 -10.77 6.46 -15.89
CA ALA A 178 -10.86 7.88 -16.31
C ALA A 178 -9.51 8.51 -16.69
N MET A 179 -8.40 7.88 -16.34
CA MET A 179 -7.08 8.33 -16.78
C MET A 179 -6.88 7.99 -18.26
N ALA A 180 -6.46 8.99 -19.05
CA ALA A 180 -6.17 8.78 -20.45
C ALA A 180 -5.08 7.72 -20.61
N LYS A 181 -5.36 6.71 -21.45
CA LYS A 181 -4.35 5.74 -21.86
C LYS A 181 -3.18 6.49 -22.51
N PRO A 182 -1.93 6.31 -22.04
CA PRO A 182 -0.77 6.90 -22.68
C PRO A 182 -0.70 6.49 -24.15
N ALA A 183 -0.32 7.43 -25.02
CA ALA A 183 -0.05 7.10 -26.42
C ALA A 183 1.09 6.06 -26.48
N PRO A 184 1.00 5.05 -27.37
CA PRO A 184 2.12 4.14 -27.60
C PRO A 184 3.37 4.92 -28.00
N GLY A 185 4.52 4.52 -27.47
CA GLY A 185 5.78 5.18 -27.78
C GLY A 185 6.97 4.55 -27.03
N PRO A 186 8.19 5.02 -27.32
CA PRO A 186 9.39 4.58 -26.61
C PRO A 186 9.23 4.77 -25.09
N GLY A 187 9.58 3.75 -24.31
CA GLY A 187 9.43 3.79 -22.85
C GLY A 187 8.00 3.63 -22.33
N VAL A 188 7.00 3.35 -23.17
CA VAL A 188 5.64 3.03 -22.73
C VAL A 188 5.40 1.52 -22.77
N VAL A 189 4.99 0.96 -21.64
CA VAL A 189 4.64 -0.46 -21.47
C VAL A 189 3.18 -0.56 -21.07
N SER A 190 2.38 -1.31 -21.82
CA SER A 190 1.02 -1.69 -21.42
C SER A 190 1.06 -2.97 -20.59
N ILE A 191 0.19 -3.04 -19.58
CA ILE A 191 -0.05 -4.26 -18.80
C ILE A 191 -1.44 -4.76 -19.15
N SER A 192 -1.51 -5.95 -19.75
CA SER A 192 -2.76 -6.62 -20.09
C SER A 192 -2.57 -8.13 -20.02
N ASP A 193 -3.61 -8.85 -19.62
CA ASP A 193 -3.63 -10.31 -19.51
C ASP A 193 -2.46 -10.85 -18.67
N PHE A 194 -2.11 -10.14 -17.59
CA PHE A 194 -0.94 -10.45 -16.76
C PHE A 194 0.37 -10.52 -17.55
N LYS A 195 0.55 -9.64 -18.54
CA LYS A 195 1.79 -9.53 -19.33
C LYS A 195 2.22 -8.09 -19.49
N PHE A 196 3.53 -7.87 -19.60
CA PHE A 196 4.12 -6.60 -19.99
C PHE A 196 4.26 -6.55 -21.52
N GLY A 197 3.73 -5.50 -22.13
CA GLY A 197 3.77 -5.27 -23.58
C GLY A 197 4.36 -3.90 -23.91
N PRO A 198 5.54 -3.81 -24.53
CA PRO A 198 6.43 -4.91 -24.91
C PRO A 198 7.07 -5.59 -23.69
N GLU A 199 7.51 -6.85 -23.85
CA GLU A 199 8.23 -7.59 -22.80
C GLU A 199 9.60 -6.95 -22.49
N THR A 200 10.32 -6.56 -23.55
CA THR A 200 11.53 -5.74 -23.45
C THR A 200 11.23 -4.31 -23.87
N VAL A 201 11.50 -3.35 -22.98
CA VAL A 201 11.41 -1.92 -23.28
C VAL A 201 12.80 -1.32 -23.41
N VAL A 202 13.02 -0.51 -24.43
CA VAL A 202 14.29 0.15 -24.70
C VAL A 202 14.11 1.65 -24.46
N VAL A 203 15.01 2.25 -23.67
CA VAL A 203 15.01 3.68 -23.35
C VAL A 203 16.43 4.23 -23.27
N SER A 204 16.58 5.55 -23.35
CA SER A 204 17.85 6.22 -23.03
C SER A 204 18.03 6.41 -21.52
N LYS A 205 19.27 6.58 -21.07
CA LYS A 205 19.61 6.90 -19.69
C LYS A 205 18.84 8.14 -19.21
N GLY A 206 18.23 8.03 -18.04
CA GLY A 206 17.42 9.11 -17.46
C GLY A 206 16.04 9.31 -18.09
N GLN A 207 15.69 8.55 -19.14
CA GLN A 207 14.33 8.57 -19.69
C GLN A 207 13.35 7.89 -18.73
N THR A 208 12.19 8.53 -18.54
CA THR A 208 11.09 7.96 -17.75
C THR A 208 10.39 6.86 -18.53
N ILE A 209 10.25 5.69 -17.90
CA ILE A 209 9.47 4.57 -18.43
C ILE A 209 8.10 4.61 -17.75
N THR A 210 7.03 4.44 -18.53
CA THR A 210 5.65 4.48 -18.06
C THR A 210 4.98 3.13 -18.29
N TRP A 211 4.47 2.53 -17.21
CA TRP A 211 3.62 1.35 -17.29
C TRP A 211 2.17 1.76 -17.12
N HIS A 212 1.31 1.38 -18.07
CA HIS A 212 -0.13 1.59 -18.02
C HIS A 212 -0.84 0.28 -17.70
N ASN A 213 -1.63 0.26 -16.63
CA ASN A 213 -2.41 -0.90 -16.25
C ASN A 213 -3.75 -0.91 -17.00
N ALA A 214 -3.90 -1.76 -18.02
CA ALA A 214 -5.17 -2.00 -18.68
C ALA A 214 -5.95 -3.18 -18.07
N ASP A 215 -5.31 -3.98 -17.21
CA ASP A 215 -5.94 -5.06 -16.49
C ASP A 215 -6.87 -4.55 -15.38
N SER A 216 -7.87 -5.37 -15.06
CA SER A 216 -8.67 -5.21 -13.85
C SER A 216 -7.90 -5.50 -12.57
N SER A 217 -6.84 -6.31 -12.65
CA SER A 217 -5.95 -6.60 -11.53
C SER A 217 -5.01 -5.43 -11.24
N PRO A 218 -4.76 -5.06 -9.98
CA PRO A 218 -3.69 -4.13 -9.62
C PRO A 218 -2.32 -4.67 -9.97
N HIS A 219 -1.40 -3.83 -10.44
CA HIS A 219 -0.02 -4.23 -10.76
C HIS A 219 1.00 -3.27 -10.17
N GLN A 220 2.21 -3.76 -9.90
CA GLN A 220 3.35 -2.97 -9.40
C GLN A 220 4.61 -3.36 -10.14
N VAL A 221 5.39 -2.41 -10.61
CA VAL A 221 6.68 -2.69 -11.27
C VAL A 221 7.77 -2.79 -10.20
N THR A 222 8.51 -3.90 -10.19
CA THR A 222 9.66 -4.10 -9.29
C THR A 222 10.88 -4.45 -10.11
N ILE A 223 11.85 -3.53 -10.16
CA ILE A 223 13.19 -3.79 -10.68
C ILE A 223 13.92 -4.68 -9.68
N THR A 224 14.54 -5.75 -10.17
CA THR A 224 15.24 -6.73 -9.32
C THR A 224 16.75 -6.49 -9.30
N GLY A 225 17.45 -7.13 -8.35
CA GLY A 225 18.91 -7.06 -8.24
C GLY A 225 19.43 -5.88 -7.41
N PRO A 226 20.73 -5.53 -7.54
CA PRO A 226 21.39 -4.56 -6.66
C PRO A 226 20.83 -3.14 -6.72
N LYS A 227 20.18 -2.77 -7.84
CA LYS A 227 19.53 -1.47 -8.05
C LYS A 227 18.01 -1.59 -7.94
N ALA A 228 17.54 -2.41 -6.98
CA ALA A 228 16.12 -2.66 -6.81
C ALA A 228 15.34 -1.36 -6.59
N GLN A 229 14.28 -1.20 -7.37
CA GLN A 229 13.35 -0.09 -7.29
C GLN A 229 11.94 -0.65 -7.38
N ARG A 230 11.00 -0.05 -6.67
CA ARG A 230 9.58 -0.42 -6.72
C ARG A 230 8.76 0.81 -7.04
N SER A 231 7.88 0.66 -8.01
CA SER A 231 6.90 1.69 -8.35
C SER A 231 5.77 1.72 -7.32
N SER A 232 4.92 2.74 -7.42
CA SER A 232 3.57 2.66 -6.84
C SER A 232 2.77 1.55 -7.52
N ILE A 233 1.80 0.97 -6.80
CA ILE A 233 0.77 0.11 -7.38
C ILE A 233 -0.13 0.94 -8.29
N ALA A 234 -0.32 0.48 -9.52
CA ALA A 234 -1.28 1.01 -10.49
C ALA A 234 -2.56 0.17 -10.46
N LEU A 235 -3.70 0.80 -10.17
CA LEU A 235 -5.03 0.21 -10.35
C LEU A 235 -5.45 0.25 -11.83
N LYS A 236 -6.59 -0.37 -12.18
CA LYS A 236 -7.12 -0.37 -13.55
C LYS A 236 -7.19 1.04 -14.14
N GLY A 237 -6.62 1.20 -15.32
CA GLY A 237 -6.52 2.45 -16.07
C GLY A 237 -5.42 3.40 -15.59
N GLN A 238 -4.79 3.14 -14.45
CA GLN A 238 -3.73 4.01 -13.93
C GLN A 238 -2.38 3.72 -14.57
N THR A 239 -1.46 4.67 -14.40
CA THR A 239 -0.06 4.51 -14.80
C THR A 239 0.86 4.60 -13.59
N THR A 240 1.99 3.91 -13.67
CA THR A 240 3.13 4.10 -12.76
C THR A 240 4.41 4.29 -13.57
N GLN A 241 5.43 4.89 -12.96
CA GLN A 241 6.63 5.32 -13.66
C GLN A 241 7.89 4.99 -12.86
N ILE A 242 8.96 4.69 -13.58
CA ILE A 242 10.31 4.53 -13.03
C ILE A 242 11.29 5.21 -13.99
N THR A 243 12.32 5.84 -13.43
CA THR A 243 13.46 6.41 -14.18
C THR A 243 14.74 5.75 -13.70
N LEU A 244 15.54 5.23 -14.64
CA LEU A 244 16.81 4.57 -14.36
C LEU A 244 17.98 5.47 -14.76
N ALA A 245 18.89 5.71 -13.81
CA ALA A 245 19.97 6.66 -13.95
C ALA A 245 21.20 6.11 -14.69
N ASP A 246 21.34 4.80 -14.82
CA ASP A 246 22.52 4.18 -15.41
C ASP A 246 22.13 3.31 -16.60
N ALA A 247 22.96 3.34 -17.65
CA ALA A 247 22.85 2.41 -18.75
C ALA A 247 23.05 0.96 -18.28
N GLY A 248 22.47 0.03 -19.03
CA GLY A 248 22.54 -1.39 -18.72
C GLY A 248 21.21 -2.12 -18.95
N THR A 249 21.22 -3.41 -18.63
CA THR A 249 20.03 -4.26 -18.69
C THR A 249 19.49 -4.50 -17.30
N TYR A 250 18.18 -4.35 -17.14
CA TYR A 250 17.49 -4.53 -15.87
C TYR A 250 16.35 -5.53 -16.04
N ASP A 251 16.34 -6.57 -15.22
CA ASP A 251 15.20 -7.48 -15.12
C ASP A 251 14.19 -6.94 -14.11
N TYR A 252 12.91 -7.01 -14.48
CA TYR A 252 11.83 -6.58 -13.61
C TYR A 252 10.67 -7.57 -13.61
N ILE A 253 9.91 -7.53 -12.53
CA ILE A 253 8.73 -8.36 -12.33
C ILE A 253 7.53 -7.51 -11.93
N CYS A 254 6.34 -8.09 -12.00
CA CYS A 254 5.22 -7.55 -11.24
C CYS A 254 5.35 -7.94 -9.76
N GLY A 255 5.46 -6.95 -8.87
CA GLY A 255 5.63 -7.18 -7.43
C GLY A 255 4.42 -7.85 -6.75
N LEU A 256 3.24 -7.80 -7.39
CA LEU A 256 2.03 -8.48 -6.94
C LEU A 256 1.83 -9.84 -7.63
N HIS A 257 2.45 -10.04 -8.79
CA HIS A 257 2.31 -11.23 -9.63
C HIS A 257 3.69 -11.65 -10.16
N PRO A 258 4.54 -12.32 -9.35
CA PRO A 258 5.95 -12.53 -9.69
C PRO A 258 6.23 -13.36 -10.96
N ALA A 259 5.21 -14.06 -11.47
CA ALA A 259 5.28 -14.76 -12.75
C ALA A 259 5.36 -13.81 -13.95
N MET A 260 4.89 -12.57 -13.82
CA MET A 260 5.02 -11.54 -14.85
C MET A 260 6.44 -11.01 -14.85
N LYS A 261 7.14 -11.14 -15.99
CA LYS A 261 8.53 -10.74 -16.15
C LYS A 261 8.67 -9.83 -17.36
N GLY A 262 9.63 -8.92 -17.28
CA GLY A 262 10.03 -8.09 -18.39
C GLY A 262 11.49 -7.65 -18.25
N LYS A 263 11.99 -7.00 -19.29
CA LYS A 263 13.36 -6.48 -19.35
C LYS A 263 13.36 -5.01 -19.76
N ILE A 264 14.27 -4.24 -19.19
CA ILE A 264 14.54 -2.86 -19.61
C ILE A 264 15.97 -2.82 -20.13
N GLU A 265 16.15 -2.31 -21.33
CA GLU A 265 17.46 -1.94 -21.88
C GLU A 265 17.60 -0.43 -21.82
N VAL A 266 18.50 0.06 -20.96
CA VAL A 266 18.85 1.47 -20.85
C VAL A 266 20.12 1.70 -21.67
N ARG A 267 19.99 2.49 -22.73
CA ARG A 267 21.10 2.90 -23.60
C ARG A 267 21.71 4.20 -23.09
N GLU A 268 22.95 4.47 -23.51
CA GLU A 268 23.60 5.78 -23.29
C GLU A 268 22.80 6.92 -23.93
#